data_AF-A0A7K8LTF9-F1
#
_entry.id   AF-A0A7K8LTF9-F1
#
_cell.length_a   1.000
_cell.length_b   1.000
_cell.length_c   1.000
_cell.angle_alpha   90.00
_cell.angle_beta   90.00
_cell.angle_gamma   90.00
#
_symmetry.space_group_name_H-M   'P 1'
#
loop_
_entity.id
_entity.type
_entity.pdbx_description
1 polymer ?
#
loop_
_entity_poly.entity_id
_entity_poly.type
_entity_poly.pdbx_seq_one_letter_code
_entity_poly.pdbx_strand_id
1 'polypeptide(L)'
;SRPYTPMKGAFSNVWFDRYKICNDVPEHIESIDSMCRGLTDLINDEVKNGIAKNRILIGGFSMGGGMAMHLAYRFHQDLAGVFALSSFLNKDSAVYQALKRNENALPELFQCHGTADELVLYSWGEETNKMLKSLGVSASLHTFPNLSHELNRTEIEKLKSWIVKKLPVEAPKAN
;
A
#
# COMPACT_ATOMS: atom_id res chain seq x y z
N SER A 1 14.60 13.54 1.68
CA SER A 1 15.59 12.61 1.08
C SER A 1 16.25 11.79 2.19
N ARG A 2 16.74 10.60 1.86
CA ARG A 2 17.54 9.73 2.76
C ARG A 2 18.54 8.90 1.95
N PRO A 3 19.60 8.35 2.58
CA PRO A 3 20.46 7.36 1.93
C PRO A 3 19.64 6.17 1.45
N TYR A 4 19.97 5.64 0.28
CA TYR A 4 19.31 4.47 -0.29
C TYR A 4 20.35 3.40 -0.62
N THR A 5 20.30 2.29 0.10
CA THR A 5 21.26 1.17 0.02
C THR A 5 21.42 0.62 -1.40
N PRO A 6 20.36 0.42 -2.21
CA PRO A 6 20.49 -0.07 -3.58
C PRO A 6 21.19 0.93 -4.51
N MET A 7 21.25 2.21 -4.14
CA MET A 7 22.02 3.25 -4.83
C MET A 7 23.37 3.52 -4.14
N LYS A 8 23.96 2.51 -3.50
CA LYS A 8 25.27 2.60 -2.82
C LYS A 8 25.31 3.70 -1.74
N GLY A 9 24.18 3.95 -1.08
CA GLY A 9 24.05 4.96 -0.03
C GLY A 9 23.89 6.39 -0.54
N ALA A 10 23.74 6.61 -1.85
CA ALA A 10 23.41 7.93 -2.38
C ALA A 10 22.08 8.44 -1.83
N PHE A 11 21.97 9.75 -1.63
CA PHE A 11 20.72 10.38 -1.22
C PHE A 11 19.67 10.29 -2.32
N SER A 12 18.49 9.81 -1.96
CA SER A 12 17.35 9.71 -2.87
C SER A 12 16.05 10.08 -2.16
N ASN A 13 15.01 10.35 -2.95
CA ASN A 13 13.65 10.59 -2.47
C ASN A 13 12.90 9.25 -2.45
N VAL A 14 13.23 8.43 -1.45
CA VAL A 14 12.60 7.14 -1.18
C VAL A 14 11.82 7.19 0.13
N TRP A 15 10.73 6.43 0.23
CA TRP A 15 9.91 6.34 1.44
C TRP A 15 10.69 5.66 2.57
N PHE A 16 11.37 4.57 2.25
CA PHE A 16 12.15 3.76 3.19
C PHE A 16 13.30 3.08 2.46
N ASP A 17 14.28 2.60 3.22
CA ASP A 17 15.44 1.94 2.65
C ASP A 17 15.16 0.47 2.34
N ARG A 18 15.91 -0.11 1.40
CA ARG A 18 15.82 -1.52 1.03
C ARG A 18 17.21 -2.09 0.94
N TYR A 19 17.47 -3.26 1.54
CA TYR A 19 18.76 -3.93 1.32
C TYR A 19 18.94 -4.34 -0.15
N LYS A 20 17.85 -4.75 -0.80
CA LYS A 20 17.79 -5.08 -2.22
C LYS A 20 16.37 -4.85 -2.76
N ILE A 21 16.25 -4.60 -4.06
CA ILE A 21 14.97 -4.63 -4.78
C ILE A 21 14.63 -6.10 -5.03
N CYS A 22 14.05 -6.76 -4.03
CA CYS A 22 13.63 -8.16 -4.03
C CYS A 22 12.67 -8.40 -2.85
N ASN A 23 11.78 -9.38 -2.96
CA ASN A 23 10.88 -9.77 -1.87
C ASN A 23 11.50 -10.78 -0.88
N ASP A 24 12.66 -11.34 -1.19
CA ASP A 24 13.33 -12.41 -0.43
C ASP A 24 14.50 -11.89 0.43
N VAL A 25 14.37 -10.67 0.94
CA VAL A 25 15.32 -10.06 1.87
C VAL A 25 14.56 -9.49 3.07
N PRO A 26 15.21 -9.28 4.23
CA PRO A 26 14.59 -8.59 5.34
C PRO A 26 14.11 -7.18 4.96
N GLU A 27 13.08 -6.71 5.65
CA GLU A 27 12.64 -5.32 5.55
C GLU A 27 13.52 -4.42 6.43
N HIS A 28 13.81 -3.20 5.96
CA HIS A 28 14.51 -2.21 6.79
C HIS A 28 13.51 -1.53 7.76
N ILE A 29 13.02 -2.29 8.74
CA ILE A 29 11.91 -1.93 9.64
C ILE A 29 12.07 -0.54 10.27
N GLU A 30 13.28 -0.17 10.72
CA GLU A 30 13.51 1.15 11.32
C GLU A 30 13.12 2.31 10.38
N SER A 31 13.46 2.19 9.10
CA SER A 31 13.20 3.23 8.09
C SER A 31 11.74 3.27 7.67
N ILE A 32 11.07 2.11 7.66
CA ILE A 32 9.63 1.93 7.41
C ILE A 32 8.85 2.53 8.59
N ASP A 33 9.20 2.19 9.83
CA ASP A 33 8.51 2.65 11.04
C ASP A 33 8.67 4.16 11.22
N SER A 34 9.86 4.70 10.91
CA SER A 34 10.08 6.14 10.83
C SER A 34 9.11 6.81 9.85
N MET A 35 8.87 6.21 8.69
CA MET A 35 7.93 6.76 7.70
C MET A 35 6.46 6.57 8.14
N CYS A 36 6.12 5.44 8.74
CA CYS A 36 4.78 5.20 9.30
C CYS A 36 4.40 6.26 10.35
N ARG A 37 5.35 6.68 11.20
CA ARG A 37 5.11 7.75 12.19
C ARG A 37 4.74 9.06 11.50
N GLY A 38 5.56 9.52 10.55
CA GLY A 38 5.27 10.76 9.82
C GLY A 38 3.95 10.73 9.04
N LEU A 39 3.62 9.60 8.41
CA LEU A 39 2.34 9.44 7.71
C LEU A 39 1.15 9.30 8.67
N THR A 40 1.37 8.76 9.88
CA THR A 40 0.36 8.73 10.94
C THR A 40 0.03 10.14 11.40
N ASP A 41 1.02 11.01 11.54
CA ASP A 41 0.79 12.41 11.88
C ASP A 41 -0.06 13.11 10.81
N LEU A 42 0.22 12.86 9.53
CA LEU A 42 -0.60 13.37 8.43
C LEU A 42 -2.06 12.88 8.51
N ILE A 43 -2.29 11.58 8.72
CA ILE A 43 -3.64 11.03 8.90
C ILE A 43 -4.33 11.70 10.10
N ASN A 44 -3.62 11.85 11.22
CA ASN A 44 -4.18 12.47 12.42
C ASN A 44 -4.57 13.92 12.19
N ASP A 45 -3.83 14.66 11.37
CA ASP A 45 -4.17 16.05 11.03
C ASP A 45 -5.42 16.13 10.14
N GLU A 46 -5.59 15.22 9.18
CA GLU A 46 -6.85 15.10 8.42
C GLU A 46 -8.05 14.77 9.33
N VAL A 47 -7.84 13.89 10.31
CA VAL A 47 -8.86 13.54 11.30
C VAL A 47 -9.22 14.73 12.19
N LYS A 48 -8.23 15.52 12.64
CA LYS A 48 -8.47 16.77 13.39
C LYS A 48 -9.24 17.78 12.55
N ASN A 49 -9.04 17.79 11.24
CA ASN A 49 -9.76 18.65 10.29
C ASN A 49 -11.17 18.11 9.95
N GLY A 50 -11.62 17.04 10.61
CA GLY A 50 -12.98 16.52 10.52
C GLY A 50 -13.18 15.37 9.54
N ILE A 51 -12.12 14.86 8.91
CA ILE A 51 -12.21 13.70 8.01
C ILE A 51 -12.14 12.42 8.83
N ALA A 52 -13.26 11.70 8.94
CA ALA A 52 -13.27 10.41 9.63
C ALA A 52 -12.33 9.40 8.93
N LYS A 53 -11.67 8.53 9.69
CA LYS A 53 -10.71 7.55 9.12
C LYS A 53 -11.33 6.60 8.09
N ASN A 54 -12.59 6.21 8.29
CA ASN A 54 -13.36 5.44 7.30
C ASN A 54 -13.72 6.23 6.03
N ARG A 55 -13.26 7.49 5.91
CA ARG A 55 -13.29 8.34 4.71
C ARG A 55 -11.90 8.59 4.12
N ILE A 56 -10.85 7.97 4.66
CA ILE A 56 -9.48 8.11 4.19
C ILE A 56 -9.06 6.82 3.47
N LEU A 57 -8.60 6.98 2.22
CA LEU A 57 -7.94 5.94 1.45
C LEU A 57 -6.44 6.24 1.41
N ILE A 58 -5.61 5.21 1.54
CA ILE A 58 -4.16 5.34 1.40
C ILE A 58 -3.64 4.41 0.32
N GLY A 59 -2.66 4.87 -0.45
CA GLY A 59 -2.10 4.04 -1.50
C GLY A 59 -1.00 4.72 -2.28
N GLY A 60 -0.40 3.97 -3.19
CA GLY A 60 0.64 4.50 -4.04
C GLY A 60 1.16 3.50 -5.06
N PHE A 61 2.12 3.99 -5.85
CA PHE A 61 2.84 3.21 -6.85
C PHE A 61 4.16 2.70 -6.31
N SER A 62 4.52 1.46 -6.67
CA SER A 62 5.80 0.83 -6.35
C SER A 62 6.12 0.87 -4.85
N MET A 63 7.20 1.53 -4.45
CA MET A 63 7.54 1.69 -3.03
C MET A 63 6.42 2.35 -2.21
N GLY A 64 5.65 3.27 -2.81
CA GLY A 64 4.53 3.94 -2.15
C GLY A 64 3.36 3.00 -1.82
N GLY A 65 3.05 2.03 -2.70
CA GLY A 65 2.03 1.03 -2.41
C GLY A 65 2.46 0.06 -1.31
N GLY A 66 3.74 -0.33 -1.32
CA GLY A 66 4.35 -1.06 -0.20
C GLY A 66 4.24 -0.30 1.13
N MET A 67 4.56 1.01 1.11
CA MET A 67 4.45 1.88 2.28
C MET A 67 3.01 1.99 2.79
N ALA A 68 2.04 2.14 1.88
CA ALA A 68 0.62 2.21 2.23
C ALA A 68 0.12 0.94 2.93
N MET A 69 0.53 -0.24 2.44
CA MET A 69 0.23 -1.51 3.09
C MET A 69 0.86 -1.62 4.49
N HIS A 70 2.12 -1.19 4.65
CA HIS A 70 2.75 -1.13 5.97
C HIS A 70 1.98 -0.24 6.94
N LEU A 71 1.56 0.94 6.50
CA LEU A 71 0.88 1.90 7.36
C LEU A 71 -0.50 1.41 7.78
N ALA A 72 -1.33 1.01 6.81
CA ALA A 72 -2.72 0.63 7.08
C ALA A 72 -2.79 -0.66 7.91
N TYR A 73 -2.13 -1.73 7.49
CA TYR A 73 -2.31 -3.04 8.14
C TYR A 73 -1.60 -3.18 9.49
N ARG A 74 -0.63 -2.32 9.79
CA ARG A 74 0.07 -2.34 11.09
C ARG A 74 -0.45 -1.28 12.06
N PHE A 75 -0.94 -0.14 11.57
CA PHE A 75 -1.21 1.03 12.42
C PHE A 75 -2.60 1.67 12.21
N HIS A 76 -3.21 1.53 11.03
CA HIS A 76 -4.49 2.19 10.69
C HIS A 76 -5.44 1.24 9.98
N GLN A 77 -5.88 0.20 10.70
CA GLN A 77 -6.80 -0.83 10.18
C GLN A 77 -8.25 -0.33 10.06
N ASP A 78 -8.52 0.88 10.54
CA ASP A 78 -9.81 1.58 10.52
C ASP A 78 -9.98 2.53 9.31
N LEU A 79 -9.03 2.52 8.37
CA LEU A 79 -9.12 3.27 7.12
C LEU A 79 -10.19 2.70 6.18
N ALA A 80 -10.63 3.50 5.21
CA ALA A 80 -11.65 3.10 4.24
C ALA A 80 -11.18 1.99 3.28
N GLY A 81 -9.87 1.92 3.04
CA GLY A 81 -9.28 1.07 2.01
C GLY A 81 -7.83 1.42 1.71
N VAL A 82 -7.15 0.48 1.07
CA VAL A 82 -5.76 0.58 0.63
C VAL A 82 -5.69 0.30 -0.86
N PHE A 83 -4.89 1.06 -1.61
CA PHE A 83 -4.55 0.70 -2.99
C PHE A 83 -3.05 0.59 -3.22
N ALA A 84 -2.63 -0.36 -4.05
CA ALA A 84 -1.23 -0.63 -4.33
C ALA A 84 -1.05 -0.92 -5.83
N LEU A 85 -0.25 -0.10 -6.51
CA LEU A 85 0.00 -0.19 -7.95
C LEU A 85 1.44 -0.67 -8.16
N SER A 86 1.64 -1.78 -8.88
CA SER A 86 2.95 -2.40 -9.15
C SER A 86 3.85 -2.49 -7.90
N SER A 87 3.30 -3.03 -6.82
CA SER A 87 3.89 -3.03 -5.48
C SER A 87 3.97 -4.44 -4.89
N PHE A 88 4.75 -4.60 -3.83
CA PHE A 88 4.91 -5.88 -3.13
C PHE A 88 5.28 -5.67 -1.65
N LEU A 89 5.06 -6.72 -0.86
CA LEU A 89 5.62 -6.90 0.48
C LEU A 89 6.68 -8.01 0.45
N ASN A 90 7.62 -7.96 1.39
CA ASN A 90 8.63 -8.99 1.51
C ASN A 90 8.03 -10.27 2.15
N LYS A 91 8.60 -11.45 1.90
CA LYS A 91 8.01 -12.72 2.35
C LYS A 91 7.80 -12.80 3.86
N ASP A 92 8.76 -12.27 4.62
CA ASP A 92 8.71 -12.19 6.09
C ASP A 92 8.16 -10.85 6.60
N SER A 93 7.34 -10.15 5.80
CA SER A 93 6.89 -8.80 6.10
C SER A 93 6.30 -8.65 7.50
N ALA A 94 6.66 -7.56 8.17
CA ALA A 94 6.05 -7.17 9.45
C ALA A 94 4.53 -6.97 9.33
N VAL A 95 4.01 -6.68 8.13
CA VAL A 95 2.56 -6.65 7.85
C VAL A 95 1.92 -7.99 8.15
N TYR A 96 2.49 -9.09 7.62
CA TYR A 96 1.93 -10.42 7.82
C TYR A 96 1.94 -10.81 9.30
N GLN A 97 3.01 -10.46 10.02
CA GLN A 97 3.12 -10.75 11.45
C GLN A 97 2.15 -9.93 12.32
N ALA A 98 1.80 -8.71 11.89
CA ALA A 98 0.78 -7.89 12.54
C ALA A 98 -0.62 -8.47 12.31
N LEU A 99 -0.92 -8.88 11.06
CA LEU A 99 -2.24 -9.41 10.70
C LEU A 99 -2.55 -10.77 11.34
N LYS A 100 -1.55 -11.63 11.57
CA LYS A 100 -1.74 -12.91 12.30
C LYS A 100 -2.31 -12.75 13.70
N ARG A 101 -2.16 -11.57 14.31
CA ARG A 101 -2.64 -11.25 15.67
C ARG A 101 -3.89 -10.38 15.66
N ASN A 102 -4.47 -10.13 14.48
CA ASN A 102 -5.57 -9.20 14.33
C ASN A 102 -6.92 -9.91 14.28
N GLU A 103 -7.87 -9.38 15.04
CA GLU A 103 -9.27 -9.82 15.05
C GLU A 103 -10.21 -8.73 14.48
N ASN A 104 -9.69 -7.54 14.20
CA ASN A 104 -10.47 -6.42 13.70
C ASN A 104 -10.77 -6.55 12.20
N ALA A 105 -11.84 -5.88 11.76
CA ALA A 105 -12.08 -5.65 10.35
C ALA A 105 -10.88 -4.92 9.72
N LEU A 106 -10.52 -5.34 8.51
CA LEU A 106 -9.37 -4.82 7.77
C LEU A 106 -9.82 -3.98 6.58
N PRO A 107 -9.05 -2.93 6.21
CA PRO A 107 -9.36 -2.13 5.04
C PRO A 107 -9.20 -3.00 3.78
N GLU A 108 -10.08 -2.82 2.80
CA GLU A 108 -10.01 -3.55 1.54
C GLU A 108 -8.78 -3.14 0.73
N LEU A 109 -8.08 -4.11 0.13
CA LEU A 109 -6.96 -3.88 -0.78
C LEU A 109 -7.42 -3.87 -2.25
N PHE A 110 -7.16 -2.77 -2.95
CA PHE A 110 -7.21 -2.71 -4.41
C PHE A 110 -5.79 -2.77 -4.97
N GLN A 111 -5.42 -3.89 -5.58
CA GLN A 111 -4.09 -4.06 -6.16
C GLN A 111 -4.14 -4.08 -7.67
N CYS A 112 -3.19 -3.41 -8.32
CA CYS A 112 -2.95 -3.47 -9.75
C CYS A 112 -1.50 -3.86 -10.04
N HIS A 113 -1.27 -4.59 -11.14
CA HIS A 113 0.07 -4.97 -11.54
C HIS A 113 0.20 -5.23 -13.05
N GLY A 114 1.29 -4.77 -13.65
CA GLY A 114 1.65 -5.13 -15.03
C GLY A 114 2.29 -6.52 -15.13
N THR A 115 1.86 -7.36 -16.06
CA THR A 115 2.40 -8.73 -16.15
C THR A 115 3.78 -8.79 -16.80
N ALA A 116 4.25 -7.69 -17.39
CA ALA A 116 5.58 -7.55 -18.00
C ALA A 116 6.51 -6.70 -17.13
N ASP A 117 6.19 -6.49 -15.86
CA ASP A 117 7.02 -5.74 -14.93
C ASP A 117 8.29 -6.53 -14.58
N GLU A 118 9.45 -6.04 -15.03
CA GLU A 118 10.77 -6.63 -14.80
C GLU A 118 11.48 -6.05 -13.57
N LEU A 119 10.97 -4.96 -12.99
CA LEU A 119 11.58 -4.32 -11.81
C LEU A 119 10.92 -4.80 -10.51
N VAL A 120 9.59 -4.82 -10.50
CA VAL A 120 8.77 -5.38 -9.44
C VAL A 120 7.97 -6.51 -10.06
N LEU A 121 8.52 -7.72 -9.99
CA LEU A 121 7.95 -8.87 -10.67
C LEU A 121 6.47 -9.06 -10.30
N TYR A 122 5.64 -9.34 -11.30
CA TYR A 122 4.22 -9.67 -11.10
C TYR A 122 4.03 -10.76 -10.03
N SER A 123 4.91 -11.77 -10.02
CA SER A 123 4.89 -12.85 -9.02
C SER A 123 4.99 -12.35 -7.58
N TRP A 124 5.75 -11.28 -7.31
CA TRP A 124 5.84 -10.68 -5.97
C TRP A 124 4.54 -9.99 -5.57
N GLY A 125 3.91 -9.30 -6.51
CA GLY A 125 2.58 -8.71 -6.31
C GLY A 125 1.51 -9.77 -6.07
N GLU A 126 1.54 -10.86 -6.85
CA GLU A 126 0.61 -11.98 -6.70
C GLU A 126 0.78 -12.71 -5.36
N GLU A 127 2.02 -12.98 -4.95
CA GLU A 127 2.35 -13.55 -3.65
C GLU A 127 1.85 -12.65 -2.52
N THR A 128 2.07 -11.33 -2.64
CA THR A 128 1.56 -10.34 -1.69
C THR A 128 0.04 -10.42 -1.54
N ASN A 129 -0.67 -10.47 -2.66
CA ASN A 129 -2.13 -10.55 -2.67
C ASN A 129 -2.63 -11.84 -2.00
N LYS A 130 -2.03 -12.98 -2.35
CA LYS A 130 -2.38 -14.30 -1.80
C LYS A 130 -2.17 -14.34 -0.29
N MET A 131 -1.04 -13.83 0.18
CA MET A 131 -0.71 -13.79 1.61
C MET A 131 -1.63 -12.85 2.40
N LEU A 132 -1.98 -11.68 1.85
CA LEU A 132 -2.93 -10.78 2.53
C LEU A 132 -4.33 -11.38 2.60
N LYS A 133 -4.79 -12.06 1.53
CA LYS A 133 -6.06 -12.80 1.53
C LYS A 133 -6.11 -13.90 2.58
N SER A 134 -5.04 -14.71 2.68
CA SER A 134 -4.98 -15.79 3.67
C SER A 134 -4.99 -15.28 5.11
N LEU A 135 -4.65 -14.01 5.32
CA LEU A 135 -4.69 -13.31 6.61
C LEU A 135 -5.95 -12.45 6.80
N GLY A 136 -6.99 -12.66 5.99
CA GLY A 136 -8.31 -12.06 6.18
C GLY A 136 -8.52 -10.69 5.50
N VAL A 137 -7.55 -10.18 4.74
CA VAL A 137 -7.75 -8.96 3.96
C VAL A 137 -8.66 -9.26 2.76
N SER A 138 -9.75 -8.50 2.62
CA SER A 138 -10.51 -8.46 1.37
C SER A 138 -9.65 -7.78 0.30
N ALA A 139 -9.08 -8.54 -0.62
CA ALA A 139 -8.16 -8.02 -1.63
C ALA A 139 -8.58 -8.38 -3.06
N SER A 140 -8.41 -7.44 -3.99
CA SER A 140 -8.46 -7.70 -5.44
C SER A 140 -7.07 -7.57 -6.05
N LEU A 141 -6.84 -8.28 -7.16
CA LEU A 141 -5.64 -8.11 -7.99
C LEU A 141 -6.09 -7.94 -9.44
N HIS A 142 -5.80 -6.78 -10.01
CA HIS A 142 -6.10 -6.44 -11.39
C HIS A 142 -4.80 -6.45 -12.20
N THR A 143 -4.74 -7.29 -13.23
CA THR A 143 -3.53 -7.46 -14.03
C THR A 143 -3.65 -6.78 -15.38
N PHE A 144 -2.54 -6.24 -15.87
CA PHE A 144 -2.47 -5.56 -17.16
C PHE A 144 -1.43 -6.26 -18.05
N PRO A 145 -1.86 -7.00 -19.09
CA PRO A 145 -0.95 -7.65 -20.03
C PRO A 145 -0.01 -6.64 -20.71
N ASN A 146 1.26 -7.02 -20.87
CA ASN A 146 2.31 -6.23 -21.53
C ASN A 146 2.66 -4.88 -20.85
N LEU A 147 2.01 -4.55 -19.72
CA LEU A 147 2.38 -3.38 -18.94
C LEU A 147 3.64 -3.70 -18.13
N SER A 148 4.65 -2.84 -18.24
CA SER A 148 5.91 -2.93 -17.49
C SER A 148 5.77 -2.23 -16.12
N HIS A 149 6.86 -1.71 -15.56
CA HIS A 149 6.83 -0.93 -14.31
C HIS A 149 6.34 0.51 -14.52
N GLU A 150 5.10 0.66 -14.98
CA GLU A 150 4.49 1.95 -15.29
C GLU A 150 2.98 1.94 -15.00
N LEU A 151 2.35 3.10 -15.16
CA LEU A 151 0.90 3.26 -15.02
C LEU A 151 0.27 3.39 -16.40
N ASN A 152 -0.95 2.87 -16.57
CA ASN A 152 -1.74 3.12 -17.79
C ASN A 152 -3.11 3.70 -17.49
N ARG A 153 -3.75 4.26 -18.52
CA ARG A 153 -5.06 4.91 -18.39
C ARG A 153 -6.13 3.95 -17.85
N THR A 154 -6.16 2.71 -18.33
CA THR A 154 -7.16 1.72 -17.92
C THR A 154 -7.06 1.36 -16.44
N GLU A 155 -5.84 1.26 -15.93
CA GLU A 155 -5.54 1.06 -14.51
C GLU A 155 -6.06 2.21 -13.66
N ILE A 156 -5.79 3.45 -14.06
CA ILE A 156 -6.24 4.65 -13.34
C ILE A 156 -7.76 4.77 -13.34
N GLU A 157 -8.45 4.47 -14.45
CA GLU A 157 -9.91 4.48 -14.49
C GLU A 157 -10.54 3.39 -13.59
N LYS A 158 -9.90 2.22 -13.47
CA LYS A 158 -10.34 1.18 -12.53
C LYS A 158 -10.15 1.64 -11.07
N LEU A 159 -8.99 2.21 -10.75
CA LEU A 159 -8.73 2.77 -9.43
C LEU A 159 -9.73 3.87 -9.07
N LYS A 160 -9.97 4.82 -9.97
CA LYS A 160 -10.98 5.88 -9.81
C LYS A 160 -12.35 5.30 -9.51
N SER A 161 -12.77 4.29 -10.29
CA SER A 161 -14.07 3.63 -10.09
C SER A 161 -14.17 2.98 -8.71
N TRP A 162 -13.08 2.36 -8.24
CA TRP A 162 -13.01 1.79 -6.89
C TRP A 162 -13.06 2.87 -5.80
N ILE A 163 -12.32 3.98 -5.96
CA ILE A 163 -12.32 5.12 -5.04
C ILE A 163 -13.74 5.69 -4.88
N VAL A 164 -14.44 5.97 -5.98
CA VAL A 164 -15.80 6.53 -5.95
C VAL A 164 -16.79 5.59 -5.26
N LYS A 165 -16.64 4.27 -5.45
CA LYS A 165 -17.45 3.28 -4.76
C LYS A 165 -17.17 3.24 -3.25
N LYS A 166 -15.90 3.39 -2.85
CA LYS A 166 -15.48 3.36 -1.43
C LYS A 166 -15.80 4.65 -0.69
N LEU A 167 -15.69 5.78 -1.36
CA LEU A 167 -15.96 7.10 -0.83
C LEU A 167 -17.12 7.75 -1.59
N PRO A 168 -18.36 7.24 -1.44
CA PRO A 168 -19.52 7.88 -2.05
C PRO A 168 -19.65 9.31 -1.56
N VAL A 169 -20.24 10.19 -2.39
CA VAL A 169 -20.58 11.55 -1.96
C VAL A 169 -21.58 11.44 -0.82
N GLU A 170 -21.25 12.01 0.33
CA GLU A 170 -22.19 12.06 1.45
C GLU A 170 -23.38 12.92 1.03
N ALA A 171 -24.60 12.39 1.19
CA ALA A 171 -25.80 13.19 1.00
C ALA A 171 -25.74 14.37 2.00
N PRO A 172 -26.17 15.59 1.61
CA PRO A 172 -26.24 16.70 2.55
C PRO A 172 -27.07 16.25 3.76
N LYS A 173 -26.52 16.44 4.97
CA LYS A 173 -27.24 16.15 6.20
C LYS A 173 -28.54 16.96 6.16
N ALA A 174 -29.68 16.26 6.18
CA ALA A 174 -30.97 16.91 6.34
C ALA A 174 -30.94 17.62 7.70
N ASN A 175 -31.09 18.94 7.69
CA ASN A 175 -31.28 19.75 8.90
C ASN A 175 -32.67 19.50 9.49
#